data_AF-A0A1F6R3G2-F1
#
_entry.id   AF-A0A1F6R3G2-F1
#
_cell.length_a   1.000
_cell.length_b   1.000
_cell.length_c   1.000
_cell.angle_alpha   90.00
_cell.angle_beta   90.00
_cell.angle_gamma   90.00
#
_symmetry.space_group_name_H-M   'P 1'
#
loop_
_entity.id
_entity.type
_entity.pdbx_description
1 polymer ?
#
loop_
_entity_poly.entity_id
_entity_poly.type
_entity_poly.pdbx_seq_one_letter_code
_entity_poly.pdbx_strand_id
1 'polypeptide(L)'
;MKRTRATKPPWQLKIAAERVEKLLGLSGRELDARPEKSRRYVRLARTIGLRYNLRLGKAQKEKFCKSCNTFMVLGKTMTVRIVEGKVSKRCSVCGSKVT
;
A
#
# COMPACT_ATOMS: atom_id res chain seq x y z
N MET A 1 16.34 -27.51 -17.46
CA MET A 1 15.08 -26.92 -17.97
C MET A 1 14.78 -25.63 -17.22
N LYS A 2 14.92 -24.46 -17.86
CA LYS A 2 14.51 -23.18 -17.26
C LYS A 2 13.00 -23.09 -17.37
N ARG A 3 12.27 -23.24 -16.26
CA ARG A 3 10.84 -22.87 -16.19
C ARG A 3 10.76 -21.36 -16.38
N THR A 4 10.64 -20.89 -17.62
CA THR A 4 10.31 -19.48 -17.88
C THR A 4 8.89 -19.28 -17.38
N ARG A 5 8.75 -18.59 -16.25
CA ARG A 5 7.44 -18.22 -15.74
C ARG A 5 6.81 -17.33 -16.81
N ALA A 6 5.77 -17.82 -17.50
CA ALA A 6 5.05 -17.01 -18.47
C ALA A 6 4.59 -15.72 -17.77
N THR A 7 5.12 -14.60 -18.23
CA THR A 7 4.71 -13.29 -17.71
C THR A 7 3.23 -13.12 -18.04
N LYS A 8 2.46 -12.64 -17.07
CA LYS A 8 1.04 -12.35 -17.29
C LYS A 8 0.88 -11.34 -18.41
N PRO A 9 -0.19 -11.41 -19.23
CA PRO A 9 -0.35 -10.55 -20.37
C PRO A 9 -0.40 -9.06 -19.96
N PRO A 10 0.13 -8.13 -20.79
CA PRO A 10 0.25 -6.72 -20.44
C PRO A 10 -1.07 -6.04 -20.06
N TRP A 11 -2.17 -6.36 -20.76
CA TRP A 11 -3.49 -5.81 -20.47
C TRP A 11 -3.99 -6.19 -19.07
N GLN A 12 -3.66 -7.40 -18.61
CA GLN A 12 -4.04 -7.87 -17.28
C GLN A 12 -3.22 -7.17 -16.18
N LEU A 13 -1.95 -6.87 -16.44
CA LEU A 13 -1.11 -6.05 -15.56
C LEU A 13 -1.63 -4.61 -15.47
N LYS A 14 -2.07 -4.03 -16.60
CA LYS A 14 -2.70 -2.69 -16.64
C LYS A 14 -3.97 -2.64 -15.78
N ILE A 15 -4.90 -3.57 -15.97
CA ILE A 15 -6.13 -3.66 -15.16
C ILE A 15 -5.80 -3.88 -13.68
N ALA A 16 -4.80 -4.71 -13.37
CA ALA A 16 -4.39 -4.94 -11.98
C ALA A 16 -3.83 -3.66 -11.34
N ALA A 17 -3.02 -2.88 -12.06
CA ALA A 17 -2.49 -1.60 -11.58
C ALA A 17 -3.62 -0.58 -11.33
N GLU A 18 -4.55 -0.43 -12.27
CA GLU A 18 -5.71 0.44 -12.12
C GLU A 18 -6.58 0.03 -10.92
N ARG A 19 -6.80 -1.27 -10.70
CA ARG A 19 -7.53 -1.78 -9.53
C ARG A 19 -6.83 -1.44 -8.22
N VAL A 20 -5.51 -1.61 -8.15
CA VAL A 20 -4.73 -1.27 -6.97
C VAL A 20 -4.86 0.23 -6.66
N GLU A 21 -4.75 1.08 -7.67
CA GLU A 21 -4.88 2.52 -7.51
C GLU A 21 -6.27 2.92 -7.00
N LYS A 22 -7.33 2.38 -7.60
CA LYS A 22 -8.72 2.61 -7.16
C LYS A 22 -8.93 2.17 -5.71
N LEU A 23 -8.44 0.99 -5.34
CA LEU A 23 -8.56 0.47 -3.96
C LEU A 23 -7.81 1.35 -2.95
N LEU A 24 -6.62 1.83 -3.29
CA LEU A 24 -5.88 2.76 -2.44
C LEU A 24 -6.61 4.10 -2.31
N GLY A 25 -7.20 4.62 -3.38
CA GLY A 25 -8.04 5.82 -3.35
C GLY A 25 -9.26 5.67 -2.44
N LEU A 26 -9.98 4.55 -2.55
CA LEU A 26 -11.12 4.24 -1.68
C LEU A 26 -10.71 4.08 -0.21
N SER A 27 -9.54 3.47 0.03
CA SER A 27 -9.03 3.31 1.40
C SER A 27 -8.75 4.64 2.09
N GLY A 28 -8.30 5.67 1.36
CA GLY A 28 -8.13 7.01 1.92
C GLY A 28 -9.47 7.67 2.27
N ARG A 29 -10.50 7.52 1.43
CA ARG A 29 -11.82 8.10 1.65
C ARG A 29 -12.56 7.49 2.85
N GLU A 30 -12.43 6.18 3.01
CA GLU A 30 -13.14 5.43 4.06
C GLU A 30 -12.39 5.42 5.39
N LEU A 31 -11.21 6.02 5.48
CA LEU A 31 -10.38 5.97 6.69
C LEU A 31 -11.09 6.57 7.91
N ASP A 32 -11.74 7.72 7.72
CA ASP A 32 -12.39 8.46 8.82
C ASP A 32 -13.74 7.86 9.20
N ALA A 33 -14.52 7.41 8.21
CA ALA A 33 -15.86 6.87 8.45
C ALA A 33 -15.84 5.39 8.91
N ARG A 34 -14.96 4.57 8.31
CA ARG A 34 -14.94 3.10 8.47
C ARG A 34 -13.51 2.56 8.35
N PRO A 35 -12.67 2.73 9.39
CA PRO A 35 -11.25 2.36 9.35
C PRO A 35 -11.00 0.88 9.04
N GLU A 36 -11.88 -0.02 9.48
CA GLU A 36 -11.84 -1.45 9.12
C GLU A 36 -12.03 -1.70 7.62
N LYS A 37 -12.92 -0.96 6.94
CA LYS A 37 -13.08 -1.05 5.48
C LYS A 37 -11.85 -0.51 4.77
N SER A 38 -11.30 0.60 5.24
CA SER A 38 -10.05 1.15 4.73
C SER A 38 -8.91 0.11 4.77
N ARG A 39 -8.71 -0.53 5.93
CA ARG A 39 -7.72 -1.61 6.09
C ARG A 39 -7.96 -2.78 5.14
N ARG A 40 -9.23 -3.17 4.94
CA ARG A 40 -9.60 -4.24 4.00
C ARG A 40 -9.23 -3.88 2.57
N TYR A 41 -9.48 -2.66 2.13
CA TYR A 41 -9.12 -2.21 0.77
C TYR A 41 -7.61 -2.22 0.53
N VAL A 42 -6.82 -1.75 1.50
CA VAL A 42 -5.35 -1.84 1.42
C VAL A 42 -4.89 -3.29 1.34
N ARG A 43 -5.46 -4.19 2.17
CA ARG A 43 -5.14 -5.63 2.12
C ARG A 43 -5.41 -6.20 0.72
N LEU A 44 -6.58 -5.90 0.13
CA LEU A 44 -6.93 -6.34 -1.23
C LEU A 44 -5.95 -5.78 -2.28
N ALA A 45 -5.63 -4.49 -2.21
CA ALA A 45 -4.68 -3.85 -3.10
C ALA A 45 -3.31 -4.55 -3.04
N ARG A 46 -2.83 -4.87 -1.83
CA ARG A 46 -1.57 -5.58 -1.63
C ARG A 46 -1.63 -7.01 -2.18
N THR A 47 -2.72 -7.74 -1.96
CA THR A 47 -2.89 -9.10 -2.49
C THR A 47 -2.86 -9.11 -4.03
N ILE A 48 -3.51 -8.13 -4.68
CA ILE A 48 -3.46 -7.98 -6.14
C ILE A 48 -2.04 -7.64 -6.58
N GLY A 49 -1.38 -6.66 -5.94
CA GLY A 49 -0.01 -6.27 -6.24
C GLY A 49 0.97 -7.45 -6.17
N LEU A 50 0.88 -8.28 -5.13
CA LEU A 50 1.70 -9.49 -4.98
C LEU A 50 1.37 -10.55 -6.03
N ARG A 51 0.08 -10.83 -6.28
CA ARG A 51 -0.36 -11.84 -7.25
C ARG A 51 0.08 -11.52 -8.68
N TYR A 52 0.17 -10.25 -9.03
CA TYR A 52 0.57 -9.77 -10.36
C TYR A 52 2.00 -9.28 -10.43
N ASN A 53 2.75 -9.38 -9.32
CA ASN A 53 4.11 -8.86 -9.18
C ASN A 53 4.24 -7.41 -9.66
N LEU A 54 3.26 -6.56 -9.31
CA LEU A 54 3.23 -5.18 -9.74
C LEU A 54 4.32 -4.38 -9.02
N ARG A 55 5.11 -3.65 -9.81
CA ARG A 55 6.09 -2.71 -9.28
C ARG A 55 5.37 -1.44 -8.84
N LEU A 56 4.92 -1.41 -7.59
CA LEU A 56 4.30 -0.21 -7.01
C LEU A 56 5.33 0.94 -6.95
N GLY A 57 4.90 2.13 -7.37
CA GLY A 57 5.70 3.34 -7.27
C GLY A 57 5.97 3.73 -5.81
N LYS A 58 6.95 4.61 -5.57
CA LYS A 58 7.32 5.07 -4.22
C LYS A 58 6.11 5.64 -3.48
N ALA A 59 5.36 6.53 -4.13
CA ALA A 59 4.15 7.14 -3.55
C ALA A 59 3.08 6.12 -3.15
N GLN A 60 2.91 5.02 -3.90
CA GLN A 60 1.94 3.98 -3.56
C GLN A 60 2.39 3.16 -2.34
N LYS A 61 3.68 2.83 -2.27
CA LYS A 61 4.26 2.04 -1.16
C LYS A 61 4.22 2.79 0.18
N GLU A 62 4.32 4.11 0.14
CA GLU A 62 4.31 4.96 1.35
C GLU A 62 2.89 5.28 1.86
N LYS A 63 1.85 5.01 1.06
CA LYS A 63 0.44 5.28 1.44
C LYS A 63 -0.14 4.30 2.45
N PHE A 64 0.55 3.21 2.80
CA PHE A 64 0.02 2.23 3.74
C PHE A 64 1.09 1.52 4.56
N CYS A 65 0.69 1.01 5.73
CA CYS A 65 1.56 0.19 6.56
C CYS A 65 1.69 -1.23 5.99
N LYS A 66 2.92 -1.68 5.74
CA LYS A 66 3.22 -3.04 5.28
C LYS A 66 2.86 -4.13 6.31
N SER A 67 2.79 -3.77 7.59
CA SER A 67 2.48 -4.69 8.70
C SER A 67 0.97 -4.83 8.91
N CYS A 68 0.28 -3.74 9.26
CA CYS A 68 -1.15 -3.77 9.64
C CYS A 68 -2.11 -3.43 8.50
N ASN A 69 -1.62 -3.04 7.32
CA ASN A 69 -2.42 -2.59 6.18
C ASN A 69 -3.28 -1.34 6.48
N THR A 70 -2.93 -0.52 7.47
CA THR A 70 -3.61 0.75 7.71
C THR A 70 -3.15 1.78 6.67
N PHE A 71 -4.10 2.52 6.09
CA PHE A 71 -3.81 3.64 5.21
C PHE A 71 -3.14 4.78 5.98
N MET A 72 -2.08 5.35 5.44
CA MET A 72 -1.21 6.30 6.12
C MET A 72 -1.57 7.74 5.77
N VAL A 73 -2.00 8.46 6.79
CA VAL A 73 -2.25 9.90 6.75
C VAL A 73 -1.44 10.55 7.84
N LEU A 74 -0.68 11.58 7.47
CA LEU A 74 0.11 12.40 8.38
C LEU A 74 -0.78 12.94 9.50
N GLY A 75 -0.34 12.79 10.74
CA GLY A 75 -1.05 13.30 11.92
C GLY A 75 -2.23 12.44 12.40
N LYS A 76 -2.75 11.52 11.57
CA LYS A 76 -3.82 10.59 11.96
C LYS A 76 -3.28 9.20 12.28
N THR A 77 -2.74 8.52 11.27
CA THR A 77 -2.29 7.12 11.36
C THR A 77 -0.79 6.95 11.17
N MET A 78 -0.09 8.05 10.83
CA MET A 78 1.34 8.09 10.62
C MET A 78 1.97 9.28 11.37
N THR A 79 3.04 9.00 12.10
CA THR A 79 3.94 10.00 12.67
C THR A 79 5.19 10.09 11.79
N VAL A 80 5.59 11.31 11.45
CA VAL A 80 6.84 11.57 10.72
C VAL A 80 7.78 12.35 11.62
N ARG A 81 9.01 11.89 11.73
CA ARG A 81 10.10 12.56 12.46
C ARG A 81 11.30 12.69 11.57
N ILE A 82 12.05 13.77 11.72
CA ILE A 82 13.35 13.94 11.07
C ILE A 82 14.40 13.57 12.12
N VAL A 83 15.21 12.55 11.83
CA VAL A 83 16.28 12.07 12.71
C VAL A 83 17.55 12.00 11.87
N GLU A 84 18.61 12.71 12.26
CA GLU A 84 19.90 12.75 11.54
C GLU A 84 19.74 13.08 10.04
N GLY A 85 18.86 14.05 9.72
CA GLY A 85 18.56 14.45 8.34
C GLY A 85 17.74 13.44 7.53
N LYS A 86 17.29 12.33 8.13
CA LYS A 86 16.47 11.30 7.47
C LYS A 86 15.02 11.35 7.95
N VAL A 87 14.10 11.18 7.02
CA VAL A 87 12.65 11.14 7.31
C VAL A 87 12.27 9.74 7.81
N SER A 88 11.99 9.62 9.11
CA SER A 88 11.48 8.40 9.73
C SER A 88 9.95 8.45 9.80
N LYS A 89 9.30 7.53 9.08
CA LYS A 89 7.84 7.35 9.10
C LYS A 89 7.48 6.19 10.02
N ARG A 90 6.57 6.39 10.97
CA ARG A 90 6.08 5.37 11.89
C ARG A 90 4.57 5.26 11.81
N CYS A 91 4.05 4.04 11.81
CA CYS A 91 2.62 3.81 11.96
C CYS A 91 2.19 4.04 13.41
N SER A 92 1.22 4.91 13.64
CA SER A 92 0.67 5.18 14.98
C SER A 92 -0.18 4.02 15.51
N VAL A 93 -0.67 3.14 14.63
CA VAL A 93 -1.54 2.01 15.00
C VAL A 93 -0.75 0.80 15.49
N CYS A 94 0.34 0.45 14.82
CA CYS A 94 1.10 -0.78 15.12
C CYS A 94 2.58 -0.54 15.47
N GLY A 95 3.03 0.72 15.51
CA GLY A 95 4.41 1.08 15.86
C GLY A 95 5.48 0.73 14.80
N SER A 96 5.12 0.03 13.72
CA SER A 96 6.09 -0.38 12.70
C SER A 96 6.66 0.83 11.95
N LYS A 97 7.98 0.80 11.68
CA LYS A 97 8.65 1.75 10.81
C LYS A 97 8.29 1.48 9.35
N VAL A 98 7.97 2.53 8.61
CA VAL A 98 7.75 2.44 7.16
C VAL A 98 8.94 3.09 6.48
N THR A 99 9.78 2.22 5.91
CA THR A 99 10.88 2.57 5.02
C THR A 99 10.44 2.55 3.57
#